data_AF-A0A973PZF6-F1
#
_entry.id   AF-A0A973PZF6-F1
#
_cell.length_a   1.000
_cell.length_b   1.000
_cell.length_c   1.000
_cell.angle_alpha   90.00
_cell.angle_beta   90.00
_cell.angle_gamma   90.00
#
_symmetry.space_group_name_H-M   'P 1'
#
loop_
_entity.id
_entity.type
_entity.pdbx_description
1 polymer ?
#
loop_
_entity_poly.entity_id
_entity_poly.type
_entity_poly.pdbx_seq_one_letter_code
_entity_poly.pdbx_strand_id
1 'polypeptide(L)'
;MDIAGGRRPLAGLLVTWGLTRLVLLLFVLKVFVFPGPDVTSDVSVIYQGWYETLRHGTFPLDDVTWQYPPAAALPILSPALLGFLDYATAFFVLAFLADLVVLSLLQYAGRRPGKTLRGAWVWVLGVPLLGPTVYARYDVMVTAVAVAGL
;
A
#
# COMPACT_ATOMS: atom_id res chain seq x y z
N MET A 1 -4.23 4.09 -37.49
CA MET A 1 -4.05 3.09 -36.41
C MET A 1 -2.99 3.65 -35.46
N ASP A 2 -3.44 4.32 -34.41
CA ASP A 2 -2.64 5.27 -33.63
C ASP A 2 -2.01 4.59 -32.40
N ILE A 3 -0.94 3.83 -32.63
CA ILE A 3 -0.25 3.04 -31.58
C ILE A 3 0.62 3.96 -30.69
N ALA A 4 0.99 5.14 -31.17
CA ALA A 4 1.88 6.08 -30.48
C ALA A 4 1.16 6.85 -29.36
N GLY A 5 -0.11 7.21 -29.56
CA GLY A 5 -0.92 7.96 -28.59
C GLY A 5 -1.22 7.20 -27.29
N GLY A 6 -1.28 5.86 -27.34
CA GLY A 6 -1.53 5.02 -26.16
C GLY A 6 -0.30 4.68 -25.31
N ARG A 7 0.91 4.70 -25.89
CA ARG A 7 2.16 4.38 -25.16
C ARG A 7 2.64 5.54 -24.27
N ARG A 8 2.47 6.78 -24.72
CA ARG A 8 2.83 8.00 -23.97
C ARG A 8 2.08 8.16 -22.63
N PRO A 9 0.75 7.99 -22.54
CA PRO A 9 0.04 8.12 -21.27
C PRO A 9 0.41 7.01 -20.28
N LEU A 10 0.73 5.80 -20.74
CA LEU A 10 1.18 4.71 -19.88
C LEU A 10 2.57 4.97 -19.31
N ALA A 11 3.51 5.41 -20.16
CA ALA A 11 4.84 5.78 -19.69
C ALA A 11 4.78 6.93 -18.67
N GLY A 12 3.99 7.98 -18.96
CA GLY A 12 3.78 9.08 -18.03
C GLY A 12 3.20 8.61 -16.69
N LEU A 13 2.18 7.75 -16.73
CA LEU A 13 1.54 7.21 -15.54
C LEU A 13 2.49 6.37 -14.68
N LEU A 14 3.28 5.48 -15.29
CA LEU A 14 4.27 4.66 -14.59
C LEU A 14 5.41 5.50 -14.00
N VAL A 15 5.90 6.50 -14.74
CA VAL A 15 6.95 7.41 -14.26
C VAL A 15 6.43 8.24 -13.08
N THR A 16 5.24 8.83 -13.19
CA THR A 16 4.65 9.61 -12.09
C THR A 16 4.39 8.72 -10.87
N TRP A 17 3.87 7.51 -11.06
CA TRP A 17 3.71 6.56 -9.96
C TRP A 17 5.06 6.22 -9.32
N GLY A 18 6.07 5.85 -10.10
CA GLY A 18 7.39 5.49 -9.60
C GLY A 18 8.04 6.61 -8.79
N LEU A 19 8.01 7.85 -9.30
CA LEU A 19 8.57 9.01 -8.61
C LEU A 19 7.84 9.31 -7.30
N THR A 20 6.50 9.32 -7.33
CA THR A 20 5.71 9.60 -6.12
C THR A 20 5.90 8.51 -5.06
N ARG A 21 5.98 7.25 -5.46
CA ARG A 21 6.16 6.12 -4.52
C ARG A 21 7.57 6.01 -4.00
N LEU A 22 8.57 6.39 -4.81
CA LEU A 22 9.94 6.52 -4.32
C LEU A 22 10.01 7.53 -3.17
N VAL A 23 9.39 8.70 -3.32
CA VAL A 23 9.35 9.70 -2.25
C VAL A 23 8.67 9.16 -0.98
N LEU A 24 7.54 8.46 -1.12
CA LEU A 24 6.86 7.82 0.02
C LEU A 24 7.74 6.77 0.71
N LEU A 25 8.43 5.94 -0.07
CA LEU A 25 9.38 4.94 0.45
C LEU A 25 10.52 5.61 1.23
N LEU A 26 11.09 6.70 0.71
CA LEU A 26 12.14 7.45 1.40
C LEU A 26 11.66 8.02 2.74
N PHE A 27 10.38 8.39 2.86
CA PHE A 27 9.79 8.80 4.13
C PHE A 27 9.58 7.65 5.11
N VAL A 28 8.93 6.56 4.69
CA VAL A 28 8.62 5.45 5.61
C VAL A 28 9.88 4.67 6.04
N LEU A 29 10.90 4.64 5.18
CA LEU A 29 12.22 4.07 5.49
C LEU A 29 13.15 5.06 6.22
N LYS A 30 12.63 6.21 6.66
CA LYS A 30 13.35 7.21 7.47
C LYS A 30 14.59 7.83 6.82
N VAL A 31 14.71 7.76 5.49
CA VAL A 31 15.75 8.51 4.76
C VAL A 31 15.46 10.00 4.84
N PHE A 32 14.18 10.38 4.79
CA PHE A 32 13.71 11.72 5.08
C PHE A 32 12.69 11.72 6.21
N VAL A 33 12.66 12.81 6.97
CA VAL A 33 11.66 13.02 8.03
C VAL A 33 10.47 13.77 7.42
N PHE A 34 9.29 13.17 7.51
CA PHE A 34 8.06 13.85 7.12
C PHE A 34 7.64 14.83 8.24
N PRO A 35 7.25 16.08 7.93
CA PRO A 35 6.81 17.02 8.95
C PRO A 35 5.57 16.52 9.71
N GLY A 36 5.61 16.55 11.04
CA GLY A 36 4.49 16.17 11.90
C GLY A 36 4.73 14.87 12.70
N PRO A 37 3.67 14.25 13.24
CA PRO A 37 3.77 13.02 14.02
C PRO A 37 4.31 11.84 13.20
N ASP A 38 5.05 10.97 13.86
CA ASP A 38 5.59 9.76 13.23
C ASP A 38 4.57 8.63 13.14
N VAL A 39 3.87 8.57 12.01
CA VAL A 39 2.89 7.53 11.71
C VAL A 39 3.50 6.14 11.52
N THR A 40 4.82 6.01 11.28
CA THR A 40 5.45 4.68 11.08
C THR A 40 5.59 3.90 12.38
N SER A 41 5.42 4.57 13.53
CA SER A 41 5.35 3.92 14.84
C SER A 41 4.15 2.98 14.95
N ASP A 42 3.04 3.25 14.25
CA ASP A 42 1.90 2.33 14.17
C ASP A 42 2.35 0.96 13.64
N VAL A 43 3.25 0.92 12.65
CA VAL A 43 3.73 -0.35 12.07
C VAL A 43 4.72 -1.05 13.01
N SER A 44 5.74 -0.33 13.46
CA SER A 44 6.85 -0.90 14.25
C SER A 44 6.49 -1.20 15.70
N VAL A 45 5.46 -0.57 16.25
CA VAL A 45 5.02 -0.77 17.63
C VAL A 45 3.68 -1.52 17.66
N ILE A 46 2.63 -0.95 17.09
CA ILE A 46 1.27 -1.48 17.23
C ILE A 46 1.11 -2.75 16.40
N TYR A 47 1.37 -2.69 15.09
CA TYR A 47 1.17 -3.84 14.21
C TYR A 47 2.15 -4.97 14.52
N GLN A 48 3.41 -4.63 14.84
CA GLN A 48 4.38 -5.64 15.25
C GLN A 48 3.97 -6.30 16.59
N GLY A 49 3.44 -5.54 17.54
CA GLY A 49 2.89 -6.08 18.79
C GLY A 49 1.72 -7.04 18.55
N TRP A 50 0.78 -6.66 17.68
CA TRP A 50 -0.31 -7.56 17.25
C TRP A 50 0.22 -8.80 16.54
N TYR A 51 1.21 -8.66 15.66
CA TYR A 51 1.85 -9.78 14.97
C TYR A 51 2.42 -10.80 15.95
N GLU A 52 3.12 -10.36 17.01
CA GLU A 52 3.66 -11.27 18.02
C GLU A 52 2.58 -12.04 18.79
N THR A 53 1.37 -11.49 18.92
CA THR A 53 0.23 -12.23 19.49
C THR A 53 -0.38 -13.17 18.45
N LEU A 54 -0.73 -12.64 17.27
CA LEU A 54 -1.41 -13.36 16.19
C LEU A 54 -0.64 -14.59 15.70
N ARG A 55 0.70 -14.54 15.67
CA ARG A 55 1.54 -15.67 15.24
C ARG A 55 1.40 -16.91 16.13
N HIS A 56 0.86 -16.76 17.35
CA HIS A 56 0.57 -17.87 18.26
C HIS A 56 -0.86 -18.42 18.09
N GLY A 57 -1.63 -17.90 17.14
CA GLY A 57 -2.99 -18.35 16.83
C GLY A 57 -4.08 -17.73 17.70
N THR A 58 -3.76 -16.68 18.47
CA THR A 58 -4.72 -15.95 19.30
C THR A 58 -4.81 -14.49 18.86
N PHE A 59 -5.98 -13.89 19.05
CA PHE A 59 -6.15 -12.44 18.84
C PHE A 59 -5.74 -11.67 20.09
N PRO A 60 -5.28 -10.41 19.95
CA PRO A 60 -4.96 -9.53 21.08
C PRO A 60 -6.25 -9.01 21.75
N LEU A 61 -6.98 -9.90 22.43
CA LEU A 61 -8.32 -9.65 22.97
C LEU A 61 -8.37 -8.55 24.03
N ASP A 62 -7.29 -8.40 24.80
CA ASP A 62 -7.18 -7.40 25.88
C ASP A 62 -6.61 -6.06 25.38
N ASP A 63 -6.23 -5.97 24.10
CA ASP A 63 -5.71 -4.74 23.50
C ASP A 63 -6.85 -3.93 22.88
N VAL A 64 -7.19 -2.81 23.52
CA VAL A 64 -8.25 -1.89 23.05
C VAL A 64 -7.97 -1.25 21.68
N THR A 65 -6.73 -1.32 21.20
CA THR A 65 -6.37 -0.82 19.87
C THR A 65 -6.73 -1.82 18.77
N TRP A 66 -6.94 -3.10 19.10
CA TRP A 66 -7.43 -4.10 18.14
C TRP A 66 -8.96 -4.06 18.02
N GLN A 67 -9.45 -3.44 16.95
CA GLN A 67 -10.90 -3.25 16.72
C GLN A 67 -11.34 -3.83 15.37
N TYR A 68 -10.57 -4.77 14.83
CA TYR A 68 -10.70 -5.23 13.46
C TYR A 68 -11.23 -6.67 13.37
N PRO A 69 -11.97 -7.01 12.29
CA PRO A 69 -12.44 -8.38 12.08
C PRO A 69 -11.27 -9.35 11.86
N PRO A 70 -11.48 -10.67 12.02
CA PRO A 70 -10.41 -11.67 11.90
C PRO A 70 -9.57 -11.60 10.62
N ALA A 71 -10.18 -11.21 9.49
CA ALA A 71 -9.48 -11.06 8.22
C ALA A 71 -8.38 -9.98 8.25
N ALA A 72 -8.45 -9.00 9.15
CA ALA A 72 -7.40 -8.00 9.33
C ALA A 72 -6.11 -8.60 9.91
N ALA A 73 -6.13 -9.83 10.44
CA ALA A 73 -4.90 -10.53 10.80
C ALA A 73 -4.01 -10.81 9.58
N LEU A 74 -4.57 -10.95 8.38
CA LEU A 74 -3.82 -11.29 7.16
C LEU A 74 -2.74 -10.25 6.83
N PRO A 75 -3.05 -8.94 6.67
CA PRO A 75 -2.01 -7.94 6.41
C PRO A 75 -0.99 -7.83 7.56
N ILE A 76 -1.40 -8.07 8.81
CA ILE A 76 -0.52 -8.00 9.98
C ILE A 76 0.42 -9.22 10.07
N LEU A 77 -0.02 -10.41 9.65
CA LEU A 77 0.81 -11.62 9.60
C LEU A 77 1.70 -11.69 8.36
N SER A 78 1.28 -11.04 7.27
CA SER A 78 1.97 -11.12 5.97
C SER A 78 3.46 -10.71 5.94
N PRO A 79 3.98 -9.81 6.79
CA PRO A 79 5.41 -9.50 6.85
C PRO A 79 6.30 -10.73 7.11
N ALA A 80 5.78 -11.76 7.77
CA ALA A 80 6.51 -13.02 7.99
C ALA A 80 6.88 -13.75 6.68
N LEU A 81 6.17 -13.48 5.57
CA LEU A 81 6.52 -13.99 4.25
C LEU A 81 7.88 -13.46 3.76
N LEU A 82 8.34 -12.33 4.33
CA LEU A 82 9.61 -11.68 4.05
C LEU A 82 10.51 -11.68 5.28
N GLY A 83 10.55 -12.79 6.04
CA GLY A 83 11.26 -12.89 7.34
C GLY A 83 12.78 -12.69 7.31
N PHE A 84 13.36 -12.40 6.14
CA PHE A 84 14.75 -11.94 5.99
C PHE A 84 14.89 -10.41 6.13
N LEU A 85 13.78 -9.68 6.26
CA LEU A 85 13.71 -8.24 6.54
C LEU A 85 13.19 -8.00 7.95
N ASP A 86 13.45 -6.81 8.50
CA ASP A 86 12.74 -6.35 9.69
C ASP A 86 11.24 -6.17 9.40
N TYR A 87 10.41 -6.28 10.43
CA TYR A 87 8.96 -6.30 10.30
C TYR A 87 8.41 -5.04 9.60
N ALA A 88 8.91 -3.86 9.95
CA ALA A 88 8.44 -2.60 9.38
C ALA A 88 8.82 -2.49 7.89
N THR A 89 10.07 -2.79 7.54
CA THR A 89 10.50 -2.81 6.13
C THR A 89 9.72 -3.84 5.32
N ALA A 90 9.52 -5.06 5.84
CA ALA A 90 8.70 -6.08 5.20
C ALA A 90 7.27 -5.57 4.95
N PHE A 91 6.66 -4.93 5.94
CA PHE A 91 5.34 -4.33 5.81
C PHE A 91 5.28 -3.25 4.72
N PHE A 92 6.24 -2.32 4.70
CA PHE A 92 6.29 -1.27 3.68
C PHE A 92 6.50 -1.82 2.26
N VAL A 93 7.30 -2.88 2.11
CA VAL A 93 7.44 -3.59 0.83
C VAL A 93 6.09 -4.17 0.39
N LEU A 94 5.36 -4.82 1.31
CA LEU A 94 4.05 -5.40 0.99
C LEU A 94 3.00 -4.32 0.67
N ALA A 95 3.02 -3.19 1.36
CA ALA A 95 2.17 -2.03 1.06
C ALA A 95 2.46 -1.46 -0.33
N PHE A 96 3.75 -1.33 -0.70
CA PHE A 96 4.18 -0.91 -2.03
C PHE A 96 3.76 -1.89 -3.12
N LEU A 97 3.87 -3.20 -2.89
CA LEU A 97 3.41 -4.22 -3.82
C LEU A 97 1.89 -4.18 -3.98
N ALA A 98 1.13 -3.97 -2.91
CA ALA A 98 -0.32 -3.80 -2.97
C ALA A 98 -0.71 -2.54 -3.78
N ASP A 99 -0.02 -1.42 -3.60
CA ASP A 99 -0.21 -0.20 -4.41
C ASP A 99 0.03 -0.48 -5.90
N LEU A 100 1.10 -1.22 -6.22
CA LEU A 100 1.40 -1.64 -7.60
C LEU A 100 0.30 -2.54 -8.18
N VAL A 101 -0.27 -3.44 -7.37
CA VAL A 101 -1.42 -4.27 -7.76
C VAL A 101 -2.64 -3.39 -8.05
N VAL A 102 -2.98 -2.43 -7.18
CA VAL A 102 -4.09 -1.49 -7.43
C VAL A 102 -3.88 -0.75 -8.75
N LEU A 103 -2.69 -0.18 -8.96
CA LEU A 103 -2.37 0.52 -10.19
C LEU A 103 -2.55 -0.38 -11.42
N SER A 104 -2.07 -1.63 -11.34
CA SER A 104 -2.16 -2.60 -12.43
C SER A 104 -3.60 -2.96 -12.76
N LEU A 105 -4.44 -3.17 -11.75
CA LEU A 105 -5.87 -3.45 -11.90
C LEU A 105 -6.62 -2.26 -12.50
N LEU A 106 -6.34 -1.04 -12.04
CA LEU A 106 -6.95 0.17 -12.58
C LEU A 106 -6.54 0.43 -14.03
N GLN A 107 -5.27 0.19 -14.39
CA GLN A 107 -4.81 0.24 -15.77
C GLN A 107 -5.50 -0.82 -16.63
N TYR A 108 -5.61 -2.05 -16.14
CA TYR A 108 -6.28 -3.13 -16.85
C TYR A 108 -7.76 -2.80 -17.10
N ALA A 109 -8.51 -2.37 -16.07
CA ALA A 109 -9.91 -1.98 -16.19
C ALA A 109 -10.10 -0.75 -17.11
N GLY A 110 -9.23 0.26 -16.99
CA GLY A 110 -9.29 1.49 -17.77
C GLY A 110 -8.95 1.33 -19.26
N ARG A 111 -8.37 0.19 -19.66
CA ARG A 111 -8.04 -0.16 -21.04
C ARG A 111 -9.10 -1.00 -21.75
N ARG A 112 -10.15 -1.42 -21.02
CA ARG A 112 -11.28 -2.15 -21.63
C ARG A 112 -12.04 -1.24 -22.61
N PRO A 113 -12.67 -1.79 -23.68
CA PRO A 113 -13.43 -1.00 -24.64
C PRO A 113 -14.48 -0.11 -23.95
N GLY A 114 -14.53 1.18 -24.32
CA GLY A 114 -15.46 2.16 -23.73
C GLY A 114 -15.10 2.63 -22.32
N LYS A 115 -13.94 2.26 -21.77
CA LYS A 115 -13.44 2.75 -20.47
C LYS A 115 -12.30 3.77 -20.65
N THR A 116 -11.87 4.39 -19.55
CA THR A 116 -10.81 5.43 -19.54
C THR A 116 -9.81 5.18 -18.42
N LEU A 117 -8.59 5.72 -18.57
CA LEU A 117 -7.53 5.65 -17.54
C LEU A 117 -7.70 6.68 -16.40
N ARG A 118 -8.84 7.37 -16.29
CA ARG A 118 -9.06 8.41 -15.28
C ARG A 118 -8.88 7.90 -13.86
N GLY A 119 -9.40 6.71 -13.55
CA GLY A 119 -9.24 6.10 -12.22
C GLY A 119 -7.78 5.86 -11.84
N ALA A 120 -6.97 5.40 -12.80
CA ALA A 120 -5.53 5.19 -12.58
C ALA A 120 -4.80 6.53 -12.36
N TRP A 121 -5.17 7.60 -13.06
CA TRP A 121 -4.60 8.94 -12.81
C TRP A 121 -5.00 9.52 -11.45
N VAL A 122 -6.26 9.36 -11.05
CA VAL A 122 -6.73 9.76 -9.71
C VAL A 122 -5.94 9.01 -8.63
N TRP A 123 -5.69 7.72 -8.83
CA TRP A 123 -4.86 6.92 -7.91
C TRP A 123 -3.41 7.40 -7.84
N VAL A 124 -2.78 7.63 -9.00
CA VAL A 124 -1.37 8.05 -9.06
C VAL A 124 -1.16 9.43 -8.42
N LEU A 125 -2.07 10.38 -8.65
CA LEU A 125 -1.96 11.74 -8.15
C LEU A 125 -2.51 11.91 -6.72
N GLY A 126 -3.58 11.22 -6.37
CA GLY A 126 -4.30 11.40 -5.11
C GLY A 126 -3.64 10.69 -3.93
N VAL A 127 -3.20 9.44 -4.11
CA VAL A 127 -2.56 8.65 -3.06
C VAL A 127 -1.37 9.34 -2.37
N PRO A 128 -0.40 9.93 -3.09
CA PRO A 128 0.73 10.58 -2.43
C PRO A 128 0.36 11.81 -1.61
N LEU A 129 -0.84 12.40 -1.80
CA LEU A 129 -1.32 13.52 -0.99
C LEU A 129 -1.63 13.10 0.45
N LEU A 130 -1.79 11.80 0.72
CA LEU A 130 -1.96 11.25 2.07
C LEU A 130 -0.62 11.15 2.83
N GLY A 131 0.51 11.41 2.17
CA GLY A 131 1.83 11.31 2.77
C GLY A 131 2.19 9.88 3.21
N PRO A 132 3.12 9.71 4.17
CA PRO A 132 3.59 8.39 4.60
C PRO A 132 2.49 7.51 5.21
N THR A 133 1.36 8.10 5.62
CA THR A 133 0.20 7.38 6.16
C THR A 133 -0.29 6.28 5.24
N VAL A 134 -0.20 6.46 3.91
CA VAL A 134 -0.66 5.43 2.96
C VAL A 134 0.12 4.12 3.08
N TYR A 135 1.39 4.16 3.49
CA TYR A 135 2.24 2.98 3.69
C TYR A 135 2.40 2.62 5.17
N ALA A 136 2.10 3.54 6.08
CA ALA A 136 2.05 3.27 7.52
C ALA A 136 0.70 2.67 7.99
N ARG A 137 -0.21 2.38 7.05
CA ARG A 137 -1.48 1.71 7.31
C ARG A 137 -1.68 0.58 6.31
N TYR A 138 -2.38 -0.48 6.72
CA TYR A 138 -2.66 -1.62 5.83
C TYR A 138 -3.81 -1.34 4.84
N ASP A 139 -4.39 -0.14 4.83
CA ASP A 139 -5.56 0.22 4.00
C ASP A 139 -5.29 0.00 2.50
N VAL A 140 -4.05 0.20 2.02
CA VAL A 140 -3.70 -0.05 0.62
C VAL A 140 -3.79 -1.55 0.25
N MET A 141 -3.49 -2.44 1.18
CA MET A 141 -3.63 -3.89 1.00
C MET A 141 -5.11 -4.28 0.88
N VAL A 142 -5.96 -3.70 1.74
CA VAL A 142 -7.42 -3.88 1.67
C VAL A 142 -7.99 -3.29 0.38
N THR A 143 -7.49 -2.12 -0.03
CA THR A 143 -7.88 -1.45 -1.27
C THR A 143 -7.55 -2.31 -2.49
N ALA A 144 -6.42 -3.02 -2.50
CA ALA A 144 -6.08 -3.96 -3.57
C ALA A 144 -7.15 -5.06 -3.74
N VAL A 145 -7.63 -5.62 -2.62
CA VAL A 145 -8.72 -6.62 -2.64
C VAL A 145 -10.03 -6.00 -3.13
N ALA A 146 -10.38 -4.81 -2.65
CA ALA A 146 -11.60 -4.11 -3.06
C ALA A 146 -11.60 -3.79 -4.57
N VAL A 147 -10.48 -3.29 -5.10
CA VAL A 147 -10.32 -2.97 -6.53
C VAL A 147 -10.33 -4.24 -7.39
N ALA A 148 -9.80 -5.36 -6.88
CA ALA A 148 -9.88 -6.64 -7.59
C ALA A 148 -11.32 -7.16 -7.77
N GLY A 149 -12.25 -6.69 -6.94
CA GLY A 149 -13.67 -7.03 -7.04
C GLY A 149 -14.49 -6.19 -8.03
N LEU A 150 -13.89 -5.20 -8.70
CA LEU A 150 -14.54 -4.30 -9.68
C LEU A 150 -14.54 -4.86 -11.12
#